data_AF-A0A974YEU7-F1
#
_entry.id   AF-A0A974YEU7-F1
#
_cell.length_a   1.000
_cell.length_b   1.000
_cell.length_c   1.000
_cell.angle_alpha   90.00
_cell.angle_beta   90.00
_cell.angle_gamma   90.00
#
_symmetry.space_group_name_H-M   'P 1'
#
loop_
_entity.id
_entity.type
_entity.pdbx_description
1 polymer ?
#
loop_
_entity_poly.entity_id
_entity_poly.type
_entity_poly.pdbx_seq_one_letter_code
_entity_poly.pdbx_strand_id
1 'polypeptide(L)'
;MSHLPPPDRPAITIPLLQTAAREGRRLVTAYDGVTGRLADSVVDIILVGDSVGNVCLGFDNTLPVSMAMMNHHLEAVARTKPRALLIADVPYLSHYLSLDDTGMPLIEPAGGVTVEEIKAKTQAEFKVALNGGPSNAA
;
A
#
# COMPACT_ATOMS: atom_id res chain seq x y z
N MET A 1 -14.79 -10.14 24.29
CA MET A 1 -14.78 -10.31 22.82
C MET A 1 -13.34 -10.16 22.36
N SER A 2 -12.73 -11.20 21.78
CA SER A 2 -11.37 -11.09 21.25
C SER A 2 -11.41 -10.18 20.02
N HIS A 3 -10.72 -9.04 20.08
CA HIS A 3 -10.57 -8.10 18.97
C HIS A 3 -9.62 -8.62 17.88
N LEU A 4 -9.04 -9.81 18.09
CA LEU A 4 -8.20 -10.50 17.11
C LEU A 4 -9.11 -11.17 16.07
N PRO A 5 -8.91 -10.88 14.77
CA PRO A 5 -9.62 -11.55 13.70
C PRO A 5 -9.27 -13.04 13.66
N PRO A 6 -10.16 -13.85 13.07
CA PRO A 6 -9.97 -15.28 13.00
C PRO A 6 -8.66 -15.65 12.28
N PRO A 7 -7.97 -16.72 12.73
CA PRO A 7 -6.64 -17.08 12.27
C PRO A 7 -6.58 -17.48 10.78
N ASP A 8 -7.71 -17.89 10.20
CA ASP A 8 -7.85 -18.31 8.80
C ASP A 8 -8.67 -17.32 7.99
N ARG A 9 -8.09 -16.14 7.73
CA ARG A 9 -8.71 -15.14 6.86
C ARG A 9 -8.05 -15.15 5.48
N PRO A 10 -8.83 -15.23 4.38
CA PRO A 10 -8.27 -15.19 3.04
C PRO A 10 -7.63 -13.82 2.75
N ALA A 11 -6.63 -13.82 1.86
CA ALA A 11 -5.98 -12.60 1.39
C ALA A 11 -6.99 -11.64 0.75
N ILE A 12 -6.81 -10.34 0.99
CA ILE A 12 -7.69 -9.31 0.44
C ILE A 12 -7.24 -8.94 -0.97
N THR A 13 -8.14 -9.08 -1.94
CA THR A 13 -7.91 -8.76 -3.34
C THR A 13 -8.81 -7.62 -3.81
N ILE A 14 -8.48 -6.99 -4.96
CA ILE A 14 -9.30 -5.90 -5.52
C ILE A 14 -10.75 -6.35 -5.80
N PRO A 15 -11.02 -7.52 -6.43
CA PRO A 15 -12.40 -7.97 -6.61
C PRO A 15 -13.14 -8.20 -5.29
N LEU A 16 -12.44 -8.69 -4.26
CA LEU A 16 -13.01 -8.86 -2.92
C LEU A 16 -13.33 -7.52 -2.24
N LEU A 17 -12.55 -6.47 -2.51
CA LEU A 17 -12.86 -5.12 -2.06
C LEU A 17 -14.08 -4.52 -2.76
N GLN A 18 -14.20 -4.70 -4.08
CA GLN A 18 -15.33 -4.18 -4.85
C GLN A 18 -16.66 -4.82 -4.45
N THR A 19 -16.66 -6.14 -4.22
CA THR A 19 -17.86 -6.87 -3.79
C THR A 19 -18.25 -6.57 -2.34
N ALA A 20 -17.26 -6.34 -1.48
CA ALA A 20 -17.47 -6.04 -0.08
C ALA A 20 -17.57 -4.55 0.24
N ALA A 21 -17.56 -3.65 -0.74
CA ALA A 21 -17.66 -2.20 -0.52
C ALA A 21 -18.92 -1.76 0.27
N ARG A 22 -19.91 -2.65 0.41
CA ARG A 22 -21.12 -2.46 1.24
C ARG A 22 -20.90 -2.77 2.73
N GLU A 23 -19.85 -3.51 3.06
CA GLU A 23 -19.42 -3.87 4.41
C GLU A 23 -18.12 -3.12 4.72
N GLY A 24 -18.16 -2.15 5.64
CA GLY A 24 -17.02 -1.26 5.89
C GLY A 24 -15.70 -2.00 6.07
N ARG A 25 -14.66 -1.57 5.34
CA ARG A 25 -13.30 -2.13 5.42
C ARG A 25 -12.42 -1.28 6.31
N ARG A 26 -11.59 -1.95 7.11
CA ARG A 26 -10.65 -1.30 8.03
C ARG A 26 -9.33 -1.04 7.31
N LEU A 27 -8.83 0.18 7.45
CA LEU A 27 -7.57 0.63 6.85
C LEU A 27 -6.71 1.29 7.92
N VAL A 28 -5.40 1.07 7.86
CA VAL A 28 -4.43 1.82 8.65
C VAL A 28 -3.18 2.09 7.83
N THR A 29 -2.45 3.15 8.16
CA THR A 29 -1.13 3.38 7.60
C THR A 29 -0.07 2.53 8.30
N ALA A 30 0.93 2.06 7.56
CA ALA A 30 2.13 1.41 8.10
C ALA A 30 3.33 1.74 7.22
N TYR A 31 4.52 1.84 7.81
CA TYR A 31 5.71 2.33 7.12
C TYR A 31 6.95 1.44 7.34
N ASP A 32 6.84 0.41 8.17
CA ASP A 32 7.93 -0.51 8.47
C ASP A 32 7.41 -1.94 8.69
N GLY A 33 8.35 -2.89 8.85
CA GLY A 33 8.00 -4.29 9.03
C GLY A 33 7.32 -4.62 10.36
N VAL A 34 7.48 -3.79 11.40
CA VAL A 34 6.86 -4.03 12.71
C VAL A 34 5.40 -3.61 12.66
N THR A 35 5.15 -2.36 12.25
CA THR A 35 3.83 -1.79 12.04
C THR A 35 3.03 -2.57 11.00
N GLY A 36 3.67 -3.00 9.90
CA GLY A 36 3.04 -3.85 8.88
C GLY A 36 2.52 -5.18 9.44
N ARG A 37 3.33 -5.88 10.26
CA ARG A 37 2.91 -7.15 10.91
C ARG A 37 1.79 -6.96 11.92
N LEU A 38 1.84 -5.88 12.70
CA LEU A 38 0.80 -5.57 13.68
C LEU A 38 -0.51 -5.22 12.97
N ALA A 39 -0.45 -4.36 11.95
CA ALA A 39 -1.60 -3.95 11.16
C ALA A 39 -2.28 -5.13 10.46
N ASP A 40 -1.52 -6.04 9.86
CA ASP A 40 -2.06 -7.20 9.13
C ASP A 40 -3.00 -8.07 9.99
N SER A 41 -2.80 -8.05 11.31
CA SER A 41 -3.64 -8.77 12.24
C SER A 41 -4.95 -8.08 12.58
N VAL A 42 -5.26 -6.88 12.07
CA VAL A 42 -6.46 -6.13 12.49
C VAL A 42 -7.17 -5.36 11.37
N VAL A 43 -6.51 -5.15 10.22
CA VAL A 43 -7.06 -4.40 9.08
C VAL A 43 -7.22 -5.24 7.82
N ASP A 44 -7.97 -4.69 6.86
CA ASP A 44 -8.17 -5.26 5.53
C ASP A 44 -7.20 -4.66 4.50
N ILE A 45 -6.76 -3.42 4.76
CA ILE A 45 -5.93 -2.62 3.87
C ILE A 45 -4.82 -1.95 4.68
N ILE A 46 -3.59 -2.09 4.23
CA ILE A 46 -2.42 -1.35 4.73
C ILE A 46 -2.05 -0.30 3.68
N LEU A 47 -1.98 0.96 4.09
CA LEU A 47 -1.58 2.07 3.24
C LEU A 47 -0.18 2.59 3.59
N VAL A 48 0.71 2.62 2.61
CA VAL A 48 2.00 3.32 2.68
C VAL A 48 1.81 4.67 2.02
N GLY A 49 1.51 5.69 2.82
CA GLY A 49 1.20 7.04 2.33
C GLY A 49 2.35 8.03 2.46
N ASP A 50 2.25 9.16 1.76
CA ASP A 50 3.22 10.27 1.83
C ASP A 50 3.28 10.94 3.21
N SER A 51 2.26 10.72 4.04
CA SER A 51 2.25 11.02 5.48
C SER A 51 3.48 10.49 6.24
N VAL A 52 4.21 9.51 5.70
CA VAL A 52 5.53 9.08 6.19
C VAL A 52 6.50 10.25 6.37
N GLY A 53 6.40 11.27 5.51
CA GLY A 53 7.18 12.50 5.60
C GLY A 53 7.01 13.18 6.96
N ASN A 54 5.76 13.33 7.42
CA ASN A 54 5.46 13.94 8.71
C ASN A 54 5.77 13.01 9.87
N VAL A 55 5.24 11.79 9.83
CA VAL A 55 5.16 10.92 11.03
C VAL A 55 6.44 10.12 11.29
N CYS A 56 7.23 9.84 10.25
CA CYS A 56 8.47 9.07 10.38
C CYS A 56 9.72 9.90 10.09
N LEU A 57 9.66 10.82 9.13
CA LEU A 57 10.84 11.58 8.67
C LEU A 57 10.96 12.98 9.27
N GLY A 58 9.91 13.47 9.94
CA GLY A 58 9.92 14.77 10.63
C GLY A 58 9.86 15.98 9.71
N PHE A 59 9.37 15.83 8.48
CA PHE A 59 9.08 16.97 7.61
C PHE A 59 7.84 17.73 8.09
N ASP A 60 7.82 19.03 7.81
CA ASP A 60 6.67 19.90 8.13
C ASP A 60 5.44 19.58 7.26
N ASN A 61 5.65 18.98 6.08
CA ASN A 61 4.60 18.56 5.16
C ASN A 61 5.10 17.40 4.27
N THR A 62 4.24 16.88 3.39
CA THR A 62 4.54 15.70 2.56
C THR A 62 5.24 16.04 1.23
N LEU A 63 5.40 17.32 0.87
CA LEU A 63 6.03 17.73 -0.39
C LEU A 63 7.46 17.20 -0.59
N PRO A 64 8.32 17.10 0.43
CA PRO A 64 9.69 16.59 0.25
C PRO A 64 9.77 15.08 0.06
N VAL A 65 8.65 14.35 0.17
CA VAL A 65 8.64 12.90 0.06
C VAL A 65 8.93 12.49 -1.38
N SER A 66 10.04 11.77 -1.56
CA SER A 66 10.45 11.26 -2.86
C SER A 66 9.90 9.85 -3.13
N MET A 67 9.86 9.46 -4.40
CA MET A 67 9.55 8.08 -4.80
C MET A 67 10.49 7.05 -4.16
N ALA A 68 11.78 7.38 -3.99
CA ALA A 68 12.74 6.48 -3.37
C ALA A 68 12.40 6.23 -1.89
N MET A 69 11.93 7.25 -1.17
CA MET A 69 11.44 7.11 0.20
C MET A 69 10.19 6.23 0.25
N MET A 70 9.22 6.45 -0.64
CA MET A 70 8.03 5.60 -0.73
C MET A 70 8.38 4.13 -0.99
N ASN A 71 9.27 3.86 -1.96
CA ASN A 71 9.71 2.50 -2.28
C ASN A 71 10.38 1.83 -1.08
N HIS A 72 11.25 2.56 -0.36
CA HIS A 72 11.90 2.02 0.83
C HIS A 72 10.89 1.55 1.89
N HIS A 73 9.92 2.39 2.23
CA HIS A 73 8.88 2.07 3.21
C HIS A 73 7.92 1.00 2.72
N LEU A 74 7.54 1.04 1.43
CA LEU A 74 6.71 0.02 0.84
C LEU A 74 7.37 -1.35 0.88
N GLU A 75 8.65 -1.45 0.49
CA GLU A 75 9.39 -2.70 0.57
C GLU A 75 9.51 -3.22 2.00
N ALA A 76 9.70 -2.32 2.99
CA ALA A 76 9.77 -2.72 4.39
C ALA A 76 8.48 -3.42 4.85
N VAL A 77 7.32 -2.91 4.42
CA VAL A 77 6.01 -3.53 4.70
C VAL A 77 5.79 -4.77 3.84
N ALA A 78 6.09 -4.72 2.53
CA ALA A 78 5.91 -5.83 1.60
C ALA A 78 6.66 -7.10 2.04
N ARG A 79 7.87 -6.96 2.60
CA ARG A 79 8.66 -8.08 3.15
C ARG A 79 7.96 -8.83 4.28
N THR A 80 6.94 -8.24 4.93
CA THR A 80 6.15 -8.95 5.94
C THR A 80 5.16 -9.93 5.35
N LYS A 81 4.91 -9.86 4.03
CA LYS A 81 3.93 -10.66 3.30
C LYS A 81 2.54 -10.60 3.95
N PRO A 82 1.94 -9.39 4.07
CA PRO A 82 0.63 -9.25 4.69
C PRO A 82 -0.45 -10.03 3.92
N ARG A 83 -1.53 -10.39 4.61
CA ARG A 83 -2.79 -10.84 4.00
C ARG A 83 -3.67 -9.64 3.61
N ALA A 84 -3.60 -8.55 4.39
CA ALA A 84 -4.23 -7.28 4.07
C ALA A 84 -3.71 -6.74 2.73
N LEU A 85 -4.58 -6.06 1.98
CA LEU A 85 -4.19 -5.46 0.71
C LEU A 85 -3.19 -4.33 0.98
N LEU A 86 -2.02 -4.37 0.34
CA LEU A 86 -1.01 -3.34 0.47
C LEU A 86 -1.21 -2.28 -0.62
N ILE A 87 -1.31 -1.02 -0.25
CA ILE A 87 -1.49 0.12 -1.15
C ILE A 87 -0.38 1.14 -0.86
N ALA A 88 0.12 1.80 -1.89
CA ALA A 88 1.04 2.92 -1.78
C ALA A 88 0.47 4.17 -2.47
N ASP A 89 0.67 5.33 -1.84
CA ASP A 89 0.40 6.62 -2.49
C ASP A 89 1.47 6.94 -3.53
N VAL A 90 1.08 7.70 -4.54
CA VAL A 90 2.04 8.39 -5.42
C VAL A 90 2.28 9.79 -4.83
N PRO A 91 3.53 10.17 -4.48
CA PRO A 91 3.84 11.49 -3.95
C PRO A 91 3.43 12.62 -4.90
N TYR A 92 3.09 13.78 -4.32
CA TYR A 92 2.57 14.93 -5.05
C TYR A 92 3.47 15.41 -6.20
N LEU A 93 4.78 15.52 -5.99
CA LEU A 93 5.71 16.03 -7.02
C LEU A 93 5.95 15.04 -8.17
N SER A 94 5.71 13.73 -7.96
CA SER A 94 5.75 12.75 -9.05
C SER A 94 4.57 12.85 -10.03
N HIS A 95 3.50 13.57 -9.69
CA HIS A 95 2.38 13.81 -10.61
C HIS A 95 2.64 14.93 -11.63
N TYR A 96 3.52 15.87 -11.31
CA TYR A 96 3.78 17.04 -12.17
C TYR A 96 4.96 16.85 -13.12
N LEU A 97 5.81 15.85 -12.85
CA LEU A 97 6.85 15.43 -13.77
C LEU A 97 6.26 14.33 -14.65
N SER A 98 6.22 14.55 -15.96
CA SER A 98 5.82 13.55 -16.96
C SER A 98 6.42 12.19 -16.62
N LEU A 99 5.56 11.16 -16.57
CA LEU A 99 5.97 9.78 -16.33
C LEU A 99 7.05 9.30 -17.32
N ASP A 100 7.12 9.93 -18.48
CA ASP A 100 8.12 9.66 -19.53
C ASP A 100 9.50 10.29 -19.27
N ASP A 101 9.61 11.37 -18.47
CA ASP A 101 10.86 12.16 -18.36
C ASP A 101 11.79 11.73 -17.22
N THR A 102 11.30 11.00 -16.23
CA THR A 102 12.10 10.72 -15.01
C THR A 102 12.83 9.39 -15.03
N GLY A 103 12.45 8.43 -15.89
CA GLY A 103 13.09 7.10 -15.95
C GLY A 103 13.09 6.35 -14.62
N MET A 104 12.33 6.82 -13.62
CA MET A 104 12.29 6.22 -12.29
C MET A 104 11.18 5.18 -12.28
N PRO A 105 11.51 3.90 -12.06
CA PRO A 105 10.50 2.86 -11.99
C PRO A 105 9.49 3.21 -10.89
N LEU A 106 8.25 3.11 -11.33
CA LEU A 106 7.08 3.68 -10.73
C LEU A 106 6.64 2.68 -9.65
N ILE A 107 7.38 2.62 -8.55
CA ILE A 107 7.27 1.63 -7.46
C ILE A 107 7.53 0.19 -7.95
N GLU A 108 8.78 -0.27 -7.80
CA GLU A 108 9.16 -1.68 -8.00
C GLU A 108 9.52 -2.30 -6.64
N PRO A 109 8.55 -2.84 -5.89
CA PRO A 109 8.85 -3.48 -4.62
C PRO A 109 9.65 -4.77 -4.88
N ALA A 110 10.87 -4.84 -4.35
CA ALA A 110 11.64 -6.09 -4.37
C ALA A 110 10.86 -7.21 -3.65
N GLY A 111 10.75 -8.40 -4.29
CA GLY A 111 10.24 -9.62 -3.63
C GLY A 111 8.97 -10.26 -4.19
N GLY A 112 8.62 -10.05 -5.46
CA GLY A 112 7.52 -10.77 -6.13
C GLY A 112 6.12 -10.21 -5.88
N VAL A 113 6.04 -8.94 -5.50
CA VAL A 113 4.79 -8.17 -5.39
C VAL A 113 4.47 -7.58 -6.75
N THR A 114 3.27 -7.82 -7.26
CA THR A 114 2.80 -7.22 -8.52
C THR A 114 2.12 -5.89 -8.21
N VAL A 115 2.52 -4.83 -8.90
CA VAL A 115 1.94 -3.50 -8.73
C VAL A 115 0.91 -3.24 -9.83
N GLU A 116 -0.32 -2.95 -9.43
CA GLU A 116 -1.38 -2.47 -10.32
C GLU A 116 -1.70 -1.00 -10.00
N GLU A 117 -1.75 -0.16 -11.02
CA GLU A 117 -2.19 1.22 -10.87
C GLU A 117 -3.72 1.28 -10.83
N ILE A 118 -4.29 1.92 -9.80
CA ILE A 118 -5.73 2.16 -9.71
C ILE A 118 -5.98 3.66 -9.64
N LYS A 119 -6.69 4.16 -10.64
CA LYS A 119 -7.20 5.53 -10.64
C LYS A 119 -8.49 5.59 -9.82
N ALA A 120 -8.43 6.22 -8.65
CA ALA A 120 -9.63 6.51 -7.89
C ALA A 120 -10.47 7.60 -8.61
N LYS A 121 -11.78 7.65 -8.35
CA LYS A 121 -12.66 8.71 -8.88
C LYS A 121 -12.36 10.10 -8.31
N THR A 122 -11.52 10.15 -7.28
CA THR A 122 -10.92 11.35 -6.69
C THR A 122 -9.57 11.60 -7.36
N GLN A 123 -9.11 12.85 -7.49
CA GLN A 123 -7.82 13.21 -8.12
C GLN A 123 -6.55 12.63 -7.46
N ALA A 124 -6.69 11.69 -6.52
CA ALA A 124 -5.59 10.93 -5.95
C ALA A 124 -5.38 9.65 -6.78
N GLU A 125 -4.18 9.47 -7.32
CA GLU A 125 -3.77 8.22 -7.95
C GLU A 125 -3.09 7.35 -6.89
N PHE A 126 -3.48 6.08 -6.85
CA PHE A 126 -2.94 5.11 -5.90
C PHE A 126 -2.30 3.97 -6.68
N LYS A 127 -1.26 3.38 -6.11
CA LYS A 127 -0.69 2.13 -6.61
C LYS A 127 -0.97 1.01 -5.63
N VAL A 128 -1.54 -0.07 -6.14
CA VAL A 128 -1.89 -1.23 -5.35
C VAL A 128 -0.79 -2.27 -5.52
N ALA A 129 -0.18 -2.65 -4.41
CA ALA A 129 0.73 -3.77 -4.31
C ALA A 129 -0.08 -5.03 -3.97
N LEU A 130 -0.21 -5.94 -4.93
CA LEU A 130 -0.88 -7.21 -4.73
C LEU A 130 0.07 -8.22 -4.07
N ASN A 131 -0.38 -8.78 -2.95
CA ASN A 131 0.36 -9.84 -2.28
C ASN A 131 0.27 -11.13 -3.09
N GLY A 132 1.36 -11.45 -3.78
CA GLY A 132 1.46 -12.61 -4.67
C GLY A 132 0.90 -12.31 -6.06
N GLY A 133 1.70 -12.63 -7.09
CA GLY A 133 1.25 -12.65 -8.48
C GLY A 133 0.04 -13.57 -8.68
N PRO A 134 -0.57 -13.58 -9.88
CA PRO A 134 -1.89 -14.14 -10.13
C PRO A 134 -2.02 -15.52 -9.50
N SER A 135 -2.86 -15.61 -8.47
CA SER A 135 -3.43 -16.86 -8.04
C SER A 135 -4.18 -17.40 -9.25
N ASN A 136 -3.61 -18.41 -9.90
CA ASN A 136 -4.33 -19.27 -10.81
C ASN A 136 -5.46 -19.91 -9.98
N ALA A 137 -6.62 -19.27 -9.98
CA ALA A 137 -7.87 -19.93 -9.69
C ALA A 137 -8.14 -20.86 -10.89
N ALA A 138 -7.78 -22.13 -10.70
CA ALA A 138 -8.25 -23.23 -11.51
C ALA A 138 -9.78 -23.38 -11.40
#